data_AF-Q1MA87-F1
#
_entry.id   AF-Q1MA87-F1
#
_cell.length_a   1.000
_cell.length_b   1.000
_cell.length_c   1.000
_cell.angle_alpha   90.00
_cell.angle_beta   90.00
_cell.angle_gamma   90.00
#
_symmetry.space_group_name_H-M   'P 1'
#
loop_
_entity.id
_entity.type
_entity.pdbx_description
1 polymer ?
#
loop_
_entity_poly.entity_id
_entity_poly.type
_entity_poly.pdbx_seq_one_letter_code
_entity_poly.pdbx_strand_id
1 'polypeptide(L)'
;MENRNDDDAYAFIPATIKLTPYDRRLRELRSLREKRELAISSNDQRRMAELDYQIKKAEERLEEEKRRDADEKWRRLRDIDDWRSRNGRASRNAGRRKVRNKPNEDLSHMTPAQKEERKRDQRADANFIKRQEAKGVAASDIQVWLMLRQQERDSKRGAAAEAECGMASNPTFGMF
;
A
#
# COMPACT_ATOMS: atom_id res chain seq x y z
N MET A 1 5.83 29.55 -50.44
CA MET A 1 4.64 30.08 -49.75
C MET A 1 4.47 29.26 -48.49
N GLU A 2 4.81 29.81 -47.33
CA GLU A 2 4.62 29.15 -46.03
C GLU A 2 3.26 29.60 -45.47
N ASN A 3 2.36 28.65 -45.27
CA ASN A 3 1.08 28.87 -44.60
C ASN A 3 1.35 29.13 -43.11
N ARG A 4 1.29 30.40 -42.70
CA ARG A 4 1.42 30.87 -41.31
C ARG A 4 0.04 31.00 -40.63
N ASN A 5 -0.76 29.95 -40.66
CA ASN A 5 -2.02 29.89 -39.91
C ASN A 5 -1.89 28.83 -38.80
N ASP A 6 -0.92 29.03 -37.90
CA ASP A 6 -1.02 28.47 -36.56
C ASP A 6 -1.92 29.40 -35.76
N ASP A 7 -3.23 29.29 -36.01
CA ASP A 7 -4.27 29.80 -35.11
C ASP A 7 -4.17 28.95 -33.83
N ASP A 8 -3.23 29.30 -32.96
CA ASP A 8 -3.17 28.91 -31.57
C ASP A 8 -4.34 29.57 -30.83
N ALA A 9 -5.57 29.18 -31.21
CA ALA A 9 -6.77 29.52 -30.50
C ALA A 9 -6.66 28.87 -29.12
N TYR A 10 -6.19 29.63 -28.14
CA TYR A 10 -6.21 29.28 -26.72
C TYR A 10 -7.65 29.00 -26.31
N ALA A 11 -8.08 27.75 -26.48
CA ALA A 11 -9.36 27.28 -25.99
C ALA A 11 -9.30 27.31 -24.47
N PHE A 12 -9.95 28.29 -23.86
CA PHE A 12 -10.21 28.28 -22.42
C PHE A 12 -11.12 27.08 -22.13
N ILE A 13 -10.52 25.98 -21.69
CA ILE A 13 -11.26 24.83 -21.18
C ILE A 13 -11.52 25.11 -19.70
N PRO A 14 -12.77 25.40 -19.28
CA PRO A 14 -13.07 25.63 -17.88
C PRO A 14 -12.71 24.36 -17.09
N ALA A 15 -11.98 24.51 -16.00
CA ALA A 15 -11.69 23.40 -15.12
C ALA A 15 -13.00 22.77 -14.65
N THR A 16 -13.19 21.47 -14.89
CA THR A 16 -14.36 20.76 -14.38
C THR A 16 -14.30 20.77 -12.85
N ILE A 17 -15.11 21.61 -12.20
CA ILE A 17 -15.20 21.68 -10.75
C ILE A 17 -15.88 20.40 -10.26
N LYS A 18 -15.11 19.50 -9.66
CA LYS A 18 -15.63 18.27 -9.07
C LYS A 18 -16.06 18.54 -7.65
N LEU A 19 -17.26 18.09 -7.28
CA LEU A 19 -17.73 18.14 -5.90
C LEU A 19 -16.72 17.43 -4.99
N THR A 20 -16.22 18.15 -4.00
CA THR A 20 -15.34 17.56 -2.99
C THR A 20 -16.10 16.48 -2.22
N PRO A 21 -15.41 15.53 -1.56
CA PRO A 21 -16.07 14.59 -0.66
C PRO A 21 -16.94 15.29 0.38
N TYR A 22 -16.47 16.42 0.93
CA TYR A 22 -17.23 17.27 1.84
C TYR A 22 -18.53 17.76 1.21
N ASP A 23 -18.48 18.35 0.00
CA ASP A 23 -19.67 18.85 -0.69
C ASP A 23 -20.68 17.73 -0.97
N ARG A 24 -20.19 16.53 -1.29
CA ARG A 24 -21.04 15.35 -1.50
C ARG A 24 -21.77 14.95 -0.21
N ARG A 25 -21.09 14.96 0.94
CA ARG A 25 -21.71 14.67 2.25
C ARG A 25 -22.70 15.76 2.66
N LEU A 26 -22.38 17.02 2.40
CA LEU A 26 -23.29 18.13 2.68
C LEU A 26 -24.57 18.04 1.83
N ARG A 27 -24.43 17.72 0.54
CA ARG A 27 -25.58 17.49 -0.35
C ARG A 27 -26.42 16.30 0.10
N GLU A 28 -25.80 15.20 0.51
CA GLU A 28 -26.49 14.04 1.07
C GLU A 28 -27.33 14.44 2.28
N LEU A 29 -26.73 15.14 3.25
CA LEU A 29 -27.44 15.59 4.46
C LEU A 29 -28.62 16.51 4.14
N ARG A 30 -28.45 17.48 3.23
CA ARG A 30 -29.55 18.35 2.79
C ARG A 30 -30.69 17.55 2.18
N SER A 31 -30.37 16.61 1.28
CA SER A 31 -31.39 15.78 0.63
C SER A 31 -32.17 14.91 1.61
N LEU A 32 -31.53 14.42 2.68
CA LEU A 32 -32.20 13.62 3.71
C LEU A 32 -33.10 14.48 4.59
N ARG A 33 -32.68 15.70 4.94
CA ARG A 33 -33.49 16.66 5.68
C ARG A 33 -34.72 17.09 4.87
N GLU A 34 -34.57 17.39 3.60
CA GLU A 34 -35.70 17.70 2.70
C GLU A 34 -36.72 16.55 2.65
N LYS A 35 -36.24 15.30 2.53
CA LYS A 35 -37.12 14.12 2.55
C LYS A 35 -37.84 13.95 3.89
N ARG A 36 -37.21 14.32 5.00
CA ARG A 36 -37.81 14.30 6.33
C ARG A 36 -38.93 15.33 6.45
N GLU A 37 -38.71 16.56 6.00
CA GLU A 37 -39.74 17.61 5.99
C GLU A 37 -40.97 17.19 5.16
N LEU A 38 -40.75 16.55 4.01
CA LEU A 38 -41.83 15.99 3.19
C LEU A 38 -42.57 14.85 3.93
N ALA A 39 -41.86 14.01 4.68
CA ALA A 39 -42.45 12.93 5.47
C ALA A 39 -43.28 13.43 6.68
N ILE A 40 -42.92 14.58 7.26
CA ILE A 40 -43.70 15.26 8.29
C ILE A 40 -45.05 15.69 7.72
N SER A 41 -45.03 16.26 6.50
CA SER A 41 -46.24 16.70 5.80
C SER A 41 -47.16 15.53 5.42
N SER A 42 -46.62 14.33 5.21
CA SER A 42 -47.38 13.11 4.93
C SER A 42 -47.77 12.29 6.17
N ASN A 43 -47.39 12.73 7.37
CA ASN A 43 -47.66 12.07 8.66
C ASN A 43 -47.22 10.58 8.75
N ASP A 44 -46.16 10.20 8.03
CA ASP A 44 -45.65 8.83 7.97
C ASP A 44 -44.58 8.60 9.06
N GLN A 45 -45.03 8.18 10.23
CA GLN A 45 -44.17 8.02 11.43
C GLN A 45 -43.03 7.02 11.24
N ARG A 46 -43.26 5.93 10.50
CA ARG A 46 -42.22 4.91 10.27
C ARG A 46 -41.11 5.46 9.38
N ARG A 47 -41.48 6.16 8.31
CA ARG A 47 -40.53 6.79 7.40
C ARG A 47 -39.77 7.93 8.06
N MET A 48 -40.38 8.69 8.96
CA MET A 48 -39.69 9.71 9.76
C MET A 48 -38.59 9.11 10.63
N ALA A 49 -38.87 8.02 11.36
CA ALA A 49 -37.87 7.37 12.21
C ALA A 49 -36.68 6.81 11.41
N GLU A 50 -36.93 6.25 10.21
CA GLU A 50 -35.87 5.81 9.32
C GLU A 50 -35.01 6.97 8.82
N LEU A 51 -35.65 8.07 8.39
CA LEU A 51 -34.95 9.26 7.94
C LEU A 51 -34.15 9.92 9.06
N ASP A 52 -34.64 9.94 10.30
CA ASP A 52 -33.91 10.44 11.47
C ASP A 52 -32.62 9.65 11.71
N TYR A 53 -32.69 8.32 11.61
CA TYR A 53 -31.49 7.48 11.69
C TYR A 53 -30.50 7.76 10.56
N GLN A 54 -31.00 7.90 9.32
CA GLN A 54 -30.16 8.20 8.16
C GLN A 54 -29.50 9.58 8.27
N ILE A 55 -30.22 10.58 8.78
CA ILE A 55 -29.72 11.94 9.03
C ILE A 55 -28.62 11.88 10.09
N LYS A 56 -28.83 11.21 11.21
CA LYS A 56 -27.80 11.05 12.25
C LYS A 56 -26.53 10.42 11.68
N LYS A 57 -26.65 9.35 10.89
CA LYS A 57 -25.49 8.73 10.20
C LYS A 57 -24.84 9.64 9.17
N ALA A 58 -25.60 10.51 8.50
CA ALA A 58 -25.06 11.46 7.54
C ALA A 58 -24.30 12.59 8.26
N GLU A 59 -24.77 13.04 9.42
CA GLU A 59 -24.08 14.00 10.28
C GLU A 59 -22.77 13.44 10.82
N GLU A 60 -22.77 12.21 11.32
CA GLU A 60 -21.55 11.52 11.76
C GLU A 60 -20.51 11.42 10.63
N ARG A 61 -20.95 11.07 9.41
CA ARG A 61 -20.08 10.99 8.23
C ARG A 61 -19.54 12.36 7.79
N LEU A 62 -20.35 13.42 7.90
CA LEU A 62 -19.91 14.77 7.59
C LEU A 62 -18.87 15.25 8.60
N GLU A 63 -19.07 14.95 9.88
CA GLU A 63 -18.14 15.32 10.94
C GLU A 63 -16.81 14.56 10.83
N GLU A 64 -16.86 13.28 10.48
CA GLU A 64 -15.66 12.51 10.17
C GLU A 64 -14.89 13.10 8.97
N GLU A 65 -15.59 13.53 7.93
CA GLU A 65 -14.95 14.17 6.77
C GLU A 65 -14.31 15.51 7.13
N LYS A 66 -14.94 16.34 7.98
CA LYS A 66 -14.32 17.58 8.50
C LYS A 66 -13.01 17.30 9.24
N ARG A 67 -13.01 16.29 10.11
CA ARG A 67 -11.80 15.87 10.84
C ARG A 67 -10.70 15.41 9.88
N ARG A 68 -11.07 14.65 8.86
CA ARG A 68 -10.15 14.14 7.84
C ARG A 68 -9.61 15.22 6.91
N ASP A 69 -10.37 16.28 6.67
CA ASP A 69 -9.90 17.39 5.84
C ASP A 69 -8.85 18.24 6.57
N ALA A 70 -8.89 18.28 7.91
CA ALA A 70 -7.83 18.85 8.74
C ALA A 70 -6.57 17.94 8.84
N ASP A 71 -6.68 16.65 8.49
CA ASP A 71 -5.56 15.70 8.51
C ASP A 71 -4.77 15.73 7.19
N GLU A 72 -3.59 16.34 7.23
CA GLU A 72 -2.63 16.41 6.13
C GLU A 72 -2.27 15.04 5.55
N LYS A 73 -2.10 14.01 6.40
CA LYS A 73 -1.76 12.65 5.94
C LYS A 73 -2.91 12.07 5.14
N TRP A 74 -4.15 12.30 5.59
CA TRP A 74 -5.33 11.80 4.91
C TRP A 74 -5.53 12.48 3.56
N ARG A 75 -5.34 13.81 3.48
CA ARG A 75 -5.37 14.56 2.21
C ARG A 75 -4.38 14.00 1.19
N ARG A 76 -3.13 13.78 1.59
CA ARG A 76 -2.11 13.19 0.69
C ARG A 76 -2.49 11.81 0.18
N LEU A 77 -3.02 10.94 1.06
CA LEU A 77 -3.46 9.61 0.65
C LEU A 77 -4.64 9.68 -0.32
N ARG A 78 -5.57 10.59 -0.09
CA ARG A 78 -6.73 10.86 -0.97
C ARG A 78 -6.26 11.29 -2.36
N ASP A 79 -5.31 12.21 -2.46
CA ASP A 79 -4.78 12.69 -3.74
C ASP A 79 -4.05 11.59 -4.50
N ILE A 80 -3.27 10.78 -3.78
CA ILE A 80 -2.61 9.59 -4.34
C ILE A 80 -3.65 8.62 -4.90
N ASP A 81 -4.73 8.36 -4.18
CA ASP A 81 -5.76 7.42 -4.62
C ASP A 81 -6.61 7.97 -5.77
N ASP A 82 -6.94 9.27 -5.78
CA ASP A 82 -7.60 9.91 -6.92
C ASP A 82 -6.70 9.82 -8.17
N TRP A 83 -5.41 10.12 -8.04
CA TRP A 83 -4.44 9.96 -9.12
C TRP A 83 -4.36 8.51 -9.61
N ARG A 84 -4.30 7.53 -8.70
CA ARG A 84 -4.27 6.09 -9.05
C ARG A 84 -5.52 5.63 -9.78
N SER A 85 -6.68 6.19 -9.46
CA SER A 85 -7.96 5.82 -10.09
C SER A 85 -8.09 6.35 -11.51
N ARG A 86 -7.38 7.43 -11.84
CA ARG A 86 -7.43 8.12 -13.14
C ARG A 86 -6.09 7.97 -13.90
N ASN A 87 -5.39 9.08 -14.09
CA ASN A 87 -4.21 9.22 -14.94
C ASN A 87 -3.04 8.34 -14.49
N GLY A 88 -2.93 8.07 -13.19
CA GLY A 88 -1.89 7.23 -12.62
C GLY A 88 -2.10 5.73 -12.80
N ARG A 89 -3.27 5.28 -13.26
CA ARG A 89 -3.60 3.85 -13.36
C ARG A 89 -2.65 3.13 -14.32
N ALA A 90 -2.42 3.69 -15.51
CA ALA A 90 -1.55 3.10 -16.51
C ALA A 90 -0.09 3.07 -16.02
N SER A 91 0.43 4.19 -15.50
CA SER A 91 1.80 4.29 -14.97
C SER A 91 2.03 3.37 -13.77
N ARG A 92 1.08 3.28 -12.84
CA ARG A 92 1.12 2.33 -11.71
C ARG A 92 1.16 0.89 -12.19
N ASN A 93 0.32 0.54 -13.16
CA ASN A 93 0.25 -0.82 -13.69
C ASN A 93 1.50 -1.17 -14.49
N ALA A 94 2.08 -0.23 -15.26
CA ALA A 94 3.34 -0.43 -15.97
C ALA A 94 4.48 -0.75 -15.01
N GLY A 95 4.59 -0.01 -13.89
CA GLY A 95 5.57 -0.32 -12.84
C GLY A 95 5.39 -1.70 -12.20
N ARG A 96 4.14 -2.20 -12.09
CA ARG A 96 3.82 -3.52 -11.52
C ARG A 96 3.95 -4.67 -12.51
N ARG A 97 3.76 -4.41 -13.80
CA ARG A 97 3.86 -5.37 -14.90
C ARG A 97 5.25 -5.42 -15.52
N LYS A 98 6.29 -5.00 -14.79
CA LYS A 98 7.66 -5.16 -15.27
C LYS A 98 7.92 -6.65 -15.48
N VAL A 99 8.03 -7.05 -16.75
CA VAL A 99 8.57 -8.34 -17.15
C VAL A 99 9.94 -8.41 -16.49
N ARG A 100 10.14 -9.43 -15.64
CA ARG A 100 11.42 -9.56 -14.95
C ARG A 100 12.49 -9.79 -16.01
N ASN A 101 13.57 -9.00 -15.96
CA ASN A 101 14.71 -9.18 -16.87
C ASN A 101 15.41 -10.53 -16.67
N LYS A 102 15.29 -11.13 -15.48
CA LYS A 102 15.83 -12.44 -15.14
C LYS A 102 14.72 -13.34 -14.62
N PRO A 103 14.65 -14.62 -15.02
CA PRO A 103 13.76 -15.59 -14.39
C PRO A 103 14.08 -15.70 -12.89
N ASN A 104 13.10 -16.14 -12.10
CA ASN A 104 13.36 -16.46 -10.69
C ASN A 104 14.42 -17.55 -10.61
N GLU A 105 15.27 -17.50 -9.58
CA GLU A 105 16.22 -18.57 -9.30
C GLU A 105 15.48 -19.90 -9.09
N ASP A 106 16.01 -20.98 -9.67
CA ASP A 106 15.44 -22.29 -9.47
C ASP A 106 15.76 -22.79 -8.06
N LEU A 107 14.72 -22.94 -7.25
CA LEU A 107 14.79 -23.44 -5.87
C LEU A 107 14.32 -24.89 -5.76
N SER A 108 14.20 -25.61 -6.87
CA SER A 108 13.78 -27.02 -6.91
C SER A 108 14.60 -27.92 -5.98
N HIS A 109 15.91 -27.64 -5.87
CA HIS A 109 16.87 -28.37 -5.04
C HIS A 109 16.71 -28.16 -3.52
N MET A 110 15.96 -27.14 -3.07
CA MET A 110 15.79 -26.83 -1.65
C MET A 110 14.57 -27.51 -1.05
N THR A 111 14.72 -28.05 0.16
CA THR A 111 13.59 -28.55 0.95
C THR A 111 12.65 -27.40 1.36
N PRO A 112 11.38 -27.68 1.71
CA PRO A 112 10.46 -26.64 2.18
C PRO A 112 10.99 -25.86 3.40
N ALA A 113 11.69 -26.53 4.32
CA ALA A 113 12.30 -25.89 5.48
C ALA A 113 13.42 -24.92 5.08
N GLN A 114 14.30 -25.34 4.16
CA GLN A 114 15.38 -24.49 3.62
C GLN A 114 14.81 -23.29 2.86
N LYS A 115 13.70 -23.45 2.13
CA LYS A 115 13.01 -22.35 1.43
C LYS A 115 12.48 -21.29 2.40
N GLU A 116 11.85 -21.71 3.49
CA GLU A 116 11.35 -20.77 4.50
C GLU A 116 12.48 -20.07 5.24
N GLU A 117 13.57 -20.77 5.54
CA GLU A 117 14.76 -20.14 6.13
C GLU A 117 15.39 -19.11 5.19
N ARG A 118 15.60 -19.48 3.92
CA ARG A 118 16.08 -18.57 2.87
C ARG A 118 15.21 -17.31 2.75
N LYS A 119 13.90 -17.45 2.86
CA LYS A 119 12.95 -16.32 2.82
C LYS A 119 13.12 -15.40 4.04
N ARG A 120 13.32 -15.95 5.24
CA ARG A 120 13.60 -15.16 6.45
C ARG A 120 14.92 -14.40 6.30
N ASP A 121 15.94 -15.06 5.75
CA ASP A 121 17.24 -14.47 5.47
C ASP A 121 17.18 -13.31 4.48
N GLN A 122 16.52 -13.50 3.35
CA GLN A 122 16.31 -12.45 2.35
C GLN A 122 15.61 -11.24 2.96
N ARG A 123 14.63 -11.46 3.83
CA ARG A 123 13.93 -10.38 4.53
C ARG A 123 14.85 -9.69 5.54
N ALA A 124 15.65 -10.43 6.28
CA ALA A 124 16.61 -9.89 7.23
C ALA A 124 17.70 -9.04 6.54
N ASP A 125 18.12 -9.43 5.33
CA ASP A 125 19.10 -8.70 4.52
C ASP A 125 18.50 -7.45 3.90
N ALA A 126 17.30 -7.54 3.32
CA ALA A 126 16.60 -6.37 2.82
C ALA A 126 16.36 -5.31 3.92
N ASN A 127 16.01 -5.74 5.13
CA ASN A 127 15.88 -4.85 6.27
C ASN A 127 17.22 -4.25 6.71
N PHE A 128 18.31 -5.01 6.63
CA PHE A 128 19.65 -4.51 6.94
C PHE A 128 20.07 -3.42 5.95
N ILE A 129 19.97 -3.69 4.65
CA ILE A 129 20.27 -2.73 3.58
C ILE A 129 19.48 -1.45 3.79
N LYS A 130 18.16 -1.54 3.96
CA LYS A 130 17.29 -0.38 4.19
C LYS A 130 17.71 0.45 5.41
N ARG A 131 18.17 -0.18 6.48
CA ARG A 131 18.64 0.51 7.69
C ARG A 131 19.97 1.23 7.45
N GLN A 132 20.88 0.64 6.67
CA GLN A 132 22.17 1.26 6.36
C GLN A 132 22.02 2.41 5.34
N GLU A 133 21.16 2.24 4.34
CA GLU A 133 20.78 3.32 3.42
C GLU A 133 20.20 4.51 4.17
N ALA A 134 19.30 4.28 5.14
CA ALA A 134 18.73 5.33 5.98
C ALA A 134 19.78 6.04 6.87
N LYS A 135 20.92 5.40 7.13
CA LYS A 135 22.06 6.00 7.85
C LYS A 135 23.05 6.72 6.91
N GLY A 136 22.81 6.71 5.60
CA GLY A 136 23.68 7.35 4.61
C GLY A 136 24.97 6.58 4.31
N VAL A 137 25.04 5.28 4.60
CA VAL A 137 26.21 4.46 4.28
C VAL A 137 26.33 4.26 2.77
N ALA A 138 27.55 4.29 2.24
CA ALA A 138 27.80 4.07 0.82
C ALA A 138 27.39 2.67 0.38
N ALA A 139 26.86 2.55 -0.85
CA ALA A 139 26.36 1.28 -1.37
C ALA A 139 27.44 0.19 -1.47
N SER A 140 28.70 0.56 -1.72
CA SER A 140 29.85 -0.36 -1.71
C SER A 140 30.04 -1.00 -0.34
N ASP A 141 29.96 -0.22 0.73
CA ASP A 141 30.21 -0.69 2.09
C ASP A 141 29.07 -1.59 2.57
N ILE A 142 27.83 -1.24 2.18
CA ILE A 142 26.66 -2.09 2.43
C ILE A 142 26.83 -3.46 1.78
N GLN A 143 27.36 -3.53 0.55
CA GLN A 143 27.61 -4.80 -0.13
C GLN A 143 28.67 -5.65 0.57
N VAL A 144 29.78 -5.02 1.00
CA VAL A 144 30.84 -5.72 1.76
C VAL A 144 30.28 -6.29 3.06
N TRP A 145 29.53 -5.49 3.83
CA TRP A 145 28.93 -5.97 5.08
C TRP A 145 27.88 -7.05 4.86
N LEU A 146 27.12 -6.97 3.77
CA LEU A 146 26.16 -8.00 3.41
C LEU A 146 26.84 -9.33 3.09
N MET A 147 27.96 -9.29 2.37
CA MET A 147 28.77 -10.49 2.09
C MET A 147 29.31 -11.13 3.36
N LEU A 148 29.88 -10.33 4.28
CA LEU A 148 30.37 -10.83 5.58
C LEU A 148 29.25 -11.50 6.38
N ARG A 149 28.06 -10.88 6.41
CA ARG A 149 26.90 -11.43 7.12
C ARG A 149 26.38 -12.73 6.50
N GLN A 150 26.46 -12.87 5.18
CA GLN A 150 26.14 -14.12 4.48
C GLN A 150 27.15 -15.22 4.86
N GLN A 151 28.45 -14.92 4.77
CA GLN A 151 29.51 -15.84 5.18
C GLN A 151 29.37 -16.30 6.64
N GLU A 152 29.07 -15.39 7.57
CA GLU A 152 28.86 -15.75 8.97
C GLU A 152 27.69 -16.72 9.17
N ARG A 153 26.59 -16.55 8.42
CA ARG A 153 25.45 -17.47 8.50
C ARG A 153 25.80 -18.83 7.91
N ASP A 154 26.48 -18.85 6.78
CA ASP A 154 26.88 -20.10 6.13
C ASP A 154 27.87 -20.88 6.99
N SER A 155 28.82 -20.21 7.63
CA SER A 155 29.74 -20.81 8.62
C SER A 155 28.99 -21.38 9.83
N LYS A 156 28.01 -20.64 10.37
CA LYS A 156 27.19 -21.14 11.50
C LYS A 156 26.34 -22.35 11.11
N ARG A 157 25.83 -22.40 9.88
CA ARG A 157 25.11 -23.55 9.34
C ARG A 157 26.01 -24.76 9.13
N GLY A 158 27.20 -24.55 8.57
CA GLY A 158 28.20 -25.59 8.43
C GLY A 158 28.54 -26.22 9.77
N ALA A 159 28.85 -25.39 10.78
CA ALA A 159 29.13 -25.86 12.12
C ALA A 159 27.95 -26.60 12.79
N ALA A 160 26.72 -26.14 12.57
CA ALA A 160 25.52 -26.81 13.10
C ALA A 160 25.29 -28.19 12.44
N ALA A 161 25.47 -28.28 11.12
CA ALA A 161 25.35 -29.54 10.38
C ALA A 161 26.46 -30.54 10.76
N GLU A 162 27.69 -30.06 10.96
CA GLU A 162 28.81 -30.87 11.46
C GLU A 162 28.54 -31.39 12.88
N ALA A 163 28.02 -30.54 13.77
CA ALA A 163 27.65 -30.93 15.12
C ALA A 163 26.51 -31.96 15.15
N GLU A 164 25.48 -31.81 14.30
CA GLU A 164 24.36 -32.75 14.19
C GLU A 164 24.83 -34.11 13.63
N CYS A 165 25.71 -34.11 12.63
CA CYS A 165 26.33 -35.33 12.08
C CYS A 165 27.20 -36.05 13.11
N GLY A 166 28.01 -35.31 13.87
CA GLY A 166 28.83 -35.86 14.96
C GLY A 166 27.99 -36.52 16.05
N MET A 167 26.85 -35.92 16.41
CA MET A 167 25.92 -36.48 17.40
C MET A 167 25.17 -37.71 16.87
N ALA A 168 24.75 -37.71 15.59
CA ALA A 168 24.11 -38.86 14.95
C ALA A 168 25.05 -40.07 14.75
N SER A 169 26.37 -39.84 14.68
CA SER A 169 27.38 -40.90 14.60
C SER A 169 27.70 -41.57 15.94
N ASN A 170 27.18 -41.05 17.05
CA ASN A 170 27.40 -41.59 18.38
C ASN A 170 26.35 -42.69 18.69
N PRO A 171 26.76 -43.96 18.91
CA PRO A 171 25.84 -45.09 19.09
C PRO A 171 24.98 -45.02 20.38
N THR A 172 25.27 -44.10 21.30
CA THR A 172 24.47 -43.85 22.51
C THR A 172 23.53 -42.65 22.40
N PHE A 173 23.55 -41.91 21.29
CA PHE A 173 22.69 -40.74 21.09
C PHE A 173 21.24 -41.18 20.79
N GLY A 174 20.30 -40.84 21.69
CA GLY A 174 18.88 -41.22 21.57
C GLY A 174 18.48 -42.50 22.31
N MET A 175 19.38 -43.13 23.07
CA MET A 175 19.04 -44.20 24.02
C MET A 175 18.51 -43.58 25.32
N PHE A 176 17.21 -43.27 25.37
CA PHE A 176 16.46 -43.01 26.60
C PHE A 176 15.10 -43.72 26.53
#